data_AF-A0A3A0FAN5-F1
#
_entry.id   AF-A0A3A0FAN5-F1
#
_cell.length_a   1.000
_cell.length_b   1.000
_cell.length_c   1.000
_cell.angle_alpha   90.00
_cell.angle_beta   90.00
_cell.angle_gamma   90.00
#
_symmetry.space_group_name_H-M   'P 1'
#
loop_
_entity.id
_entity.type
_entity.pdbx_description
1 polymer ?
#
loop_
_entity_poly.entity_id
_entity_poly.type
_entity_poly.pdbx_seq_one_letter_code
_entity_poly.pdbx_strand_id
1 'polypeptide(L)'
;MSFNLVQNESKCDNEGGIALIETLVCIVFFAILGLAFTASLIHGYKMRQRMIHRSVALQIASDEMERQARLRATSLTAGTTTTTVTRSNMSFQQVVTISSSTANGFQINISVTDL
;
A
#
# COMPACT_ATOMS: atom_id res chain seq x y z
N MET A 1 -66.63 -42.10 28.81
CA MET A 1 -65.21 -42.50 28.83
C MET A 1 -64.50 -41.70 27.75
N SER A 2 -64.09 -40.48 28.06
CA SER A 2 -62.72 -40.11 28.49
C SER A 2 -61.85 -39.82 27.27
N PHE A 3 -61.84 -38.54 26.89
CA PHE A 3 -60.93 -37.95 25.90
C PHE A 3 -59.49 -37.99 26.43
N ASN A 4 -58.58 -38.62 25.68
CA ASN A 4 -57.13 -38.50 25.89
C ASN A 4 -56.62 -37.30 25.10
N LEU A 5 -56.56 -36.13 25.74
CA LEU A 5 -55.71 -35.03 25.31
C LEU A 5 -54.34 -35.24 25.96
N VAL A 6 -53.47 -35.98 25.26
CA VAL A 6 -52.05 -36.04 25.60
C VAL A 6 -51.47 -34.66 25.35
N GLN A 7 -50.99 -34.06 26.43
CA GLN A 7 -50.26 -32.81 26.51
C GLN A 7 -49.29 -32.65 25.33
N ASN A 8 -49.57 -31.67 24.48
CA ASN A 8 -48.63 -31.21 23.46
C ASN A 8 -48.39 -29.72 23.69
N GLU A 9 -47.84 -29.39 24.85
CA GLU A 9 -47.31 -28.06 25.14
C GLU A 9 -45.96 -28.23 25.84
N SER A 10 -45.00 -27.37 25.51
CA SER A 10 -43.62 -27.35 26.01
C SER A 10 -42.56 -28.10 25.17
N LYS A 11 -42.51 -27.80 23.86
CA LYS A 11 -41.25 -27.90 23.09
C LYS A 11 -40.87 -26.64 22.28
N CYS A 12 -41.76 -25.67 22.10
CA CYS A 12 -41.50 -24.49 21.24
C CYS A 12 -40.76 -23.32 21.92
N ASP A 13 -40.74 -23.20 23.24
CA ASP A 13 -40.31 -21.94 23.87
C ASP A 13 -38.79 -21.80 24.02
N ASN A 14 -38.03 -22.90 23.96
CA ASN A 14 -36.57 -22.88 24.09
C ASN A 14 -35.82 -22.70 22.76
N GLU A 15 -36.47 -22.94 21.63
CA GLU A 15 -35.84 -22.84 20.30
C GLU A 15 -35.63 -21.38 19.89
N GLY A 16 -36.56 -20.49 20.23
CA GLY A 16 -36.44 -19.05 19.97
C GLY A 16 -35.31 -18.38 20.75
N GLY A 17 -35.08 -18.79 22.01
CA GLY A 17 -33.99 -18.26 22.83
C GLY A 17 -32.61 -18.64 22.30
N ILE A 18 -32.45 -19.89 21.82
CA ILE A 18 -31.21 -20.36 21.21
C ILE A 18 -30.97 -19.69 19.86
N ALA A 19 -32.00 -19.52 19.04
CA ALA A 19 -31.90 -18.81 17.75
C ALA A 19 -31.50 -17.33 17.91
N LEU A 20 -31.97 -16.66 18.97
CA LEU A 20 -31.55 -15.28 19.28
C LEU A 20 -30.07 -15.19 19.68
N ILE A 21 -29.56 -16.17 20.43
CA ILE A 21 -28.15 -16.23 20.79
C ILE A 21 -27.29 -16.52 19.56
N GLU A 22 -27.70 -17.46 18.71
CA GLU A 22 -27.00 -17.80 17.46
C GLU A 22 -26.91 -16.60 16.52
N THR A 23 -28.02 -15.87 16.33
CA THR A 23 -28.03 -14.66 15.49
C THR A 23 -27.14 -13.55 16.06
N LEU A 24 -27.13 -13.36 17.38
CA LEU A 24 -26.24 -12.40 18.03
C LEU A 24 -24.77 -12.75 17.82
N VAL A 25 -24.42 -14.03 17.99
CA VAL A 25 -23.07 -14.55 17.72
C VAL A 25 -22.69 -14.33 16.25
N CYS A 26 -23.58 -14.64 15.31
CA CYS A 26 -23.36 -14.38 13.89
C CYS A 26 -23.11 -12.90 13.61
N ILE A 27 -23.91 -11.99 14.17
CA ILE A 27 -23.74 -10.54 13.98
C ILE A 27 -22.37 -10.08 14.50
N VAL A 28 -21.93 -10.59 15.66
CA VAL A 28 -20.59 -10.28 16.20
C VAL A 28 -19.49 -10.79 15.28
N PHE A 29 -19.61 -12.01 14.75
CA PHE A 29 -18.64 -12.55 13.79
C PHE A 29 -18.59 -11.71 12.50
N PHE A 30 -19.75 -11.33 11.94
CA PHE A 30 -19.81 -10.47 10.76
C PHE A 30 -19.20 -9.09 11.04
N ALA A 31 -19.38 -8.53 12.24
CA ALA A 31 -18.77 -7.26 12.63
C ALA A 31 -17.23 -7.35 12.68
N ILE A 32 -16.68 -8.43 13.25
CA ILE A 32 -15.23 -8.66 13.30
C ILE A 32 -14.67 -8.83 11.89
N LEU A 33 -15.34 -9.62 11.03
CA LEU A 33 -14.92 -9.80 9.64
C LEU A 33 -14.98 -8.49 8.85
N GLY A 34 -16.05 -7.70 9.02
CA GLY A 34 -16.19 -6.39 8.38
C GLY A 34 -15.06 -5.42 8.74
N LEU A 35 -14.64 -5.41 10.00
CA LEU A 35 -13.48 -4.62 10.44
C LEU A 35 -12.18 -5.11 9.80
N ALA A 36 -11.97 -6.43 9.71
CA ALA A 36 -10.79 -7.00 9.07
C ALA A 36 -10.70 -6.64 7.58
N PHE A 37 -11.81 -6.72 6.84
CA PHE A 37 -11.86 -6.29 5.44
C PHE A 37 -11.56 -4.80 5.28
N THR A 38 -12.15 -3.96 6.13
CA THR A 38 -11.92 -2.51 6.09
C THR A 38 -10.46 -2.17 6.35
N ALA A 39 -9.82 -2.81 7.33
CA ALA A 39 -8.40 -2.65 7.62
C ALA A 39 -7.51 -3.05 6.43
N SER A 40 -7.82 -4.18 5.78
CA SER A 40 -7.11 -4.65 4.59
C SER A 40 -7.23 -3.66 3.43
N LEU A 41 -8.43 -3.13 3.17
CA LEU A 41 -8.65 -2.12 2.14
C LEU A 41 -7.81 -0.87 2.38
N ILE A 42 -7.82 -0.33 3.61
CA ILE A 42 -7.01 0.85 3.96
C ILE A 42 -5.53 0.59 3.69
N HIS A 43 -5.03 -0.60 4.06
CA HIS A 43 -3.63 -0.96 3.80
C HIS A 43 -3.35 -1.05 2.30
N GLY A 44 -4.24 -1.68 1.53
CA GLY A 44 -4.14 -1.77 0.07
C GLY A 44 -4.11 -0.39 -0.60
N TYR A 45 -4.96 0.54 -0.17
CA TYR A 45 -4.94 1.92 -0.68
C TYR A 45 -3.61 2.62 -0.39
N LYS A 46 -3.09 2.52 0.84
CA LYS A 46 -1.79 3.10 1.21
C LYS A 46 -0.65 2.49 0.39
N MET A 47 -0.67 1.18 0.17
CA MET A 47 0.33 0.48 -0.64
C MET A 47 0.27 0.92 -2.10
N ARG A 48 -0.93 1.04 -2.67
CA ARG A 48 -1.13 1.52 -4.04
C ARG A 48 -0.58 2.93 -4.24
N GLN A 49 -0.86 3.86 -3.32
CA GLN A 49 -0.30 5.22 -3.39
C GLN A 49 1.24 5.20 -3.36
N ARG A 50 1.84 4.42 -2.44
CA ARG A 50 3.30 4.26 -2.38
C ARG A 50 3.90 3.68 -3.66
N MET A 51 3.22 2.71 -4.29
CA MET A 51 3.66 2.14 -5.56
C MET A 51 3.62 3.15 -6.70
N ILE A 52 2.58 4.00 -6.74
CA ILE A 52 2.49 5.08 -7.74
C ILE A 52 3.63 6.08 -7.55
N HIS A 53 3.87 6.54 -6.32
CA HIS A 53 4.98 7.45 -6.01
C HIS A 53 6.33 6.86 -6.42
N ARG A 54 6.59 5.60 -6.03
CA ARG A 54 7.82 4.88 -6.41
C ARG A 54 7.96 4.71 -7.92
N SER A 55 6.87 4.40 -8.62
CA SER A 55 6.88 4.27 -10.09
C SER A 55 7.29 5.59 -10.74
N VAL A 56 6.75 6.71 -10.26
CA VAL A 56 7.09 8.03 -10.82
C VAL A 56 8.52 8.43 -10.46
N ALA A 57 8.95 8.22 -9.22
CA ALA A 57 10.33 8.46 -8.78
C ALA A 57 11.35 7.64 -9.59
N LEU A 58 11.05 6.37 -9.87
CA LEU A 58 11.88 5.50 -10.71
C LEU A 58 11.96 5.98 -12.16
N GLN A 59 10.85 6.48 -12.72
CA GLN A 59 10.88 7.08 -14.05
C GLN A 59 11.77 8.33 -14.08
N ILE A 60 11.66 9.22 -13.08
CA ILE A 60 12.52 10.41 -12.97
C ILE A 60 14.00 10.01 -12.83
N ALA A 61 14.29 9.00 -12.02
CA ALA A 61 15.63 8.47 -11.86
C ALA A 61 16.17 7.88 -13.17
N SER A 62 15.35 7.10 -13.88
CA SER A 62 15.72 6.49 -15.17
C SER A 62 16.00 7.54 -16.25
N ASP A 63 15.14 8.57 -16.34
CA ASP A 63 15.32 9.66 -17.31
C ASP A 63 16.64 10.40 -17.07
N GLU A 64 17.00 10.61 -15.80
CA GLU A 64 18.27 11.25 -15.45
C GLU A 64 19.47 10.32 -15.65
N MET A 65 19.34 9.02 -15.34
CA MET A 65 20.37 8.04 -15.66
C MET A 65 20.67 8.04 -17.16
N GLU A 66 19.63 8.06 -17.99
CA GLU A 66 19.78 8.14 -19.44
C GLU A 66 20.41 9.46 -19.89
N ARG A 67 20.00 10.58 -19.29
CA ARG A 67 20.58 11.90 -19.56
C ARG A 67 22.08 11.91 -19.27
N GLN A 68 22.50 11.36 -18.13
CA GLN A 68 23.90 11.29 -17.72
C GLN A 68 24.70 10.30 -18.58
N ALA A 69 24.11 9.16 -18.95
CA ALA A 69 24.74 8.15 -19.79
C ALA A 69 25.02 8.66 -21.22
N ARG A 70 24.25 9.63 -21.72
CA ARG A 70 24.48 10.28 -23.02
C ARG A 70 25.64 11.27 -22.99
N LEU A 71 26.10 11.72 -21.82
CA LEU A 71 27.22 12.65 -21.69
C LEU A 71 28.55 11.94 -21.90
N ARG A 72 29.51 12.63 -22.54
CA ARG A 72 30.87 12.11 -22.69
C ARG A 72 31.61 12.18 -21.35
N ALA A 73 32.49 11.21 -21.08
CA ALA A 73 33.33 11.15 -19.89
C ALA A 73 34.09 12.46 -19.60
N THR A 74 34.51 13.19 -20.64
CA THR A 74 35.23 14.46 -20.52
C THR A 74 34.38 15.64 -20.05
N SER A 75 33.04 15.50 -20.04
CA SER A 75 32.10 16.53 -19.57
C SER A 75 31.56 16.27 -18.17
N LEU A 76 31.86 15.10 -17.59
CA LEU A 76 31.44 14.73 -16.25
C LEU A 76 32.37 15.41 -15.24
N THR A 77 31.78 16.26 -14.40
CA THR A 77 32.48 16.90 -13.28
C THR A 77 31.99 16.26 -12.00
N ALA A 78 32.92 15.89 -11.13
CA ALA A 78 32.56 15.34 -9.82
C ALA A 78 31.85 16.40 -8.97
N GLY A 79 30.82 15.98 -8.25
CA GLY A 79 30.01 16.89 -7.44
C GLY A 79 28.61 16.36 -7.22
N THR A 80 27.84 17.11 -6.43
CA THR A 80 26.44 16.82 -6.12
C THR A 80 25.57 17.94 -6.64
N THR A 81 24.56 17.58 -7.44
CA THR A 81 23.56 18.52 -7.95
C THR A 81 22.20 18.11 -7.39
N THR A 82 21.46 19.08 -6.85
CA THR A 82 20.10 18.86 -6.35
C THR A 82 19.12 19.66 -7.19
N THR A 83 18.10 18.99 -7.72
CA THR A 83 17.06 19.56 -8.56
C THR A 83 15.69 19.18 -8.01
N THR A 84 14.73 20.08 -8.13
CA THR A 84 13.33 19.79 -7.85
C THR A 84 12.62 19.50 -9.16
N VAL A 85 11.96 18.34 -9.24
CA VAL A 85 11.22 17.90 -10.43
C VAL A 85 9.76 17.70 -10.05
N THR A 86 8.87 18.35 -10.77
CA THR A 86 7.41 18.18 -10.60
C THR A 86 6.87 17.34 -11.74
N ARG A 87 6.22 16.22 -11.42
CA ARG A 87 5.59 15.31 -12.40
C ARG A 87 4.24 14.84 -11.86
N SER A 88 3.19 14.95 -12.67
CA SER A 88 1.84 14.53 -12.29
C SER A 88 1.31 15.15 -10.99
N ASN A 89 1.54 16.46 -10.80
CA ASN A 89 1.23 17.22 -9.57
C ASN A 89 1.93 16.73 -8.29
N MET A 90 2.96 15.90 -8.40
CA MET A 90 3.82 15.48 -7.30
C MET A 90 5.19 16.13 -7.48
N SER A 91 5.79 16.58 -6.38
CA SER A 91 7.12 17.18 -6.36
C SER A 91 8.12 16.20 -5.76
N PHE A 92 9.25 16.03 -6.44
CA PHE A 92 10.34 15.18 -6.00
C PHE A 92 11.63 16.00 -5.95
N GLN A 93 12.47 15.70 -4.98
CA GLN A 93 13.84 16.14 -4.93
C GLN A 93 14.74 15.07 -5.53
N GLN A 94 15.43 15.43 -6.59
CA GLN A 94 16.42 14.60 -7.25
C GLN A 94 17.82 15.07 -6.82
N VAL A 95 18.65 14.13 -6.39
CA VAL A 95 20.04 14.37 -6.01
C VAL A 95 20.92 13.48 -6.88
N VAL A 96 21.75 14.11 -7.71
CA VAL A 96 22.71 13.45 -8.58
C VAL A 96 24.11 13.65 -8.01
N THR A 97 24.76 12.57 -7.64
CA THR A 97 26.13 12.58 -7.11
C THR A 97 27.05 11.87 -8.09
N ILE A 98 28.02 12.60 -8.62
CA ILE A 98 29.05 12.08 -9.53
C ILE A 98 30.36 12.01 -8.74
N SER A 99 30.93 10.81 -8.60
CA SER A 99 32.23 10.58 -8.00
C SER A 99 33.22 10.02 -9.02
N SER A 100 34.48 10.48 -8.96
CA SER A 100 35.56 9.87 -9.74
C SER A 100 35.96 8.53 -9.11
N SER A 101 35.91 7.47 -9.89
CA SER A 101 36.42 6.16 -9.49
C SER A 101 37.93 6.07 -9.77
N THR A 102 38.65 5.39 -8.89
CA THR A 102 40.10 5.15 -9.00
C THR A 102 40.50 4.32 -10.24
N ALA A 103 39.54 3.65 -10.89
CA ALA A 103 39.74 2.81 -12.07
C ALA A 103 39.45 3.53 -13.40
N ASN A 104 39.80 4.82 -13.54
CA ASN A 104 39.56 5.63 -14.74
C ASN A 104 38.08 5.64 -15.19
N GLY A 105 37.16 5.86 -14.25
CA GLY A 105 35.73 5.93 -14.53
C GLY A 105 35.01 6.92 -13.62
N PHE A 106 33.74 7.18 -13.91
CA PHE A 106 32.85 7.94 -13.04
C PHE A 106 31.77 7.01 -12.51
N GLN A 107 31.47 7.12 -11.22
CA GLN A 107 30.30 6.51 -10.61
C GLN A 107 29.24 7.59 -10.45
N ILE A 108 28.03 7.32 -10.95
CA ILE A 108 26.90 8.23 -10.88
C ILE A 108 25.85 7.58 -10.00
N ASN A 109 25.51 8.26 -8.91
CA ASN A 109 24.44 7.85 -8.01
C ASN A 109 23.29 8.85 -8.11
N ILE A 110 22.08 8.37 -8.33
CA ILE A 110 20.88 9.18 -8.47
C ILE A 110 19.90 8.76 -7.38
N SER A 111 19.60 9.68 -6.47
CA SER A 111 18.61 9.51 -5.43
C SER A 111 17.41 10.41 -5.72
N VAL A 112 16.20 9.87 -5.56
CA VAL A 112 14.95 10.63 -5.72
C VAL A 112 14.12 10.46 -4.45
N THR A 113 13.73 11.57 -3.85
CA THR A 113 12.97 11.63 -2.59
C THR A 113 11.72 12.48 -2.78
N ASP A 114 10.59 12.07 -2.23
CA ASP A 114 9.35 12.85 -2.23
C ASP A 114 9.52 14.12 -1.37
N LEU A 115 8.99 15.25 -1.84
CA LEU A 115 8.97 16.54 -1.12
C LEU A 115 7.68 16.75 -0.32
#